data_AF-A3YVE8-F1
#
_entry.id   AF-A3YVE8-F1
#
_cell.length_a   1.000
_cell.length_b   1.000
_cell.length_c   1.000
_cell.angle_alpha   90.00
_cell.angle_beta   90.00
_cell.angle_gamma   90.00
#
_symmetry.space_group_name_H-M   'P 1'
#
loop_
_entity.id
_entity.type
_entity.pdbx_description
1 polymer ?
#
loop_
_entity_poly.entity_id
_entity_poly.type
_entity_poly.pdbx_seq_one_letter_code
_entity_poly.pdbx_strand_id
1 'polypeptide(L)'
;MSVARGRQQELFQGGAPPGGDSVGPTAPPLLREQLLEWQRRLAEFQGPLFEGSASEHQQGSLFGSGTSGDSSDDGNGNRNGVEDPQERAARFDPLAFEAQNLQFWRWPEPPQLGPALYLVMDRPARLAAPLLLYVGETGQADRRWKGEHDCKGYLAAYAEAMGHVGLECRCSIRFCCDVPAGVRARRALEQALIRRWQPPFNKETRQRWSTPFTNDPV
;
A
#
# COMPACT_ATOMS: atom_id res chain seq x y z
N MET A 1 -31.21 30.15 -76.03
CA MET A 1 -32.28 30.69 -75.17
C MET A 1 -31.92 30.31 -73.73
N SER A 2 -31.29 31.24 -73.00
CA SER A 2 -31.92 32.08 -71.98
C SER A 2 -32.28 31.29 -70.71
N VAL A 3 -31.50 31.44 -69.63
CA VAL A 3 -31.67 32.41 -68.50
C VAL A 3 -32.61 31.78 -67.44
N ALA A 4 -32.16 31.28 -66.29
CA ALA A 4 -31.47 31.86 -65.11
C ALA A 4 -32.40 32.27 -63.96
N ARG A 5 -31.82 32.17 -62.75
CA ARG A 5 -32.23 32.66 -61.41
C ARG A 5 -33.21 31.75 -60.65
N GLY A 6 -33.02 31.41 -59.38
CA GLY A 6 -32.08 31.89 -58.36
C GLY A 6 -32.80 31.93 -57.01
N ARG A 7 -32.13 31.53 -55.92
CA ARG A 7 -32.38 31.89 -54.50
C ARG A 7 -31.16 31.37 -53.70
N GLN A 8 -30.19 32.24 -53.40
CA GLN A 8 -29.94 32.88 -52.07
C GLN A 8 -29.64 31.85 -50.96
N GLN A 9 -28.38 31.62 -50.58
CA GLN A 9 -27.51 32.40 -49.67
C GLN A 9 -27.86 32.25 -48.18
N GLU A 10 -26.99 31.56 -47.41
CA GLU A 10 -26.48 31.91 -46.06
C GLU A 10 -25.38 30.89 -45.68
N LEU A 11 -24.09 31.24 -45.72
CA LEU A 11 -23.31 31.82 -44.61
C LEU A 11 -23.32 30.96 -43.33
N PHE A 12 -22.45 29.94 -43.24
CA PHE A 12 -21.76 29.63 -41.98
C PHE A 12 -20.30 29.26 -42.25
N GLN A 13 -19.45 30.15 -41.75
CA GLN A 13 -18.01 30.07 -41.74
C GLN A 13 -17.54 29.04 -40.70
N GLY A 14 -16.38 28.45 -41.00
CA GLY A 14 -15.42 27.82 -40.10
C GLY A 14 -15.81 27.58 -38.65
N GLY A 15 -16.20 26.34 -38.33
CA GLY A 15 -16.04 25.79 -37.00
C GLY A 15 -14.67 25.13 -36.88
N ALA A 16 -13.73 25.84 -36.25
CA ALA A 16 -12.47 25.28 -35.76
C ALA A 16 -12.74 24.06 -34.86
N PRO A 17 -11.81 23.08 -34.76
CA PRO A 17 -11.99 21.96 -33.85
C PRO A 17 -12.06 22.47 -32.40
N PRO A 18 -12.80 21.82 -31.49
CA PRO A 18 -12.70 22.10 -30.07
C PRO A 18 -11.33 21.59 -29.58
N GLY A 19 -10.31 22.43 -29.75
CA GLY A 19 -9.12 22.43 -28.91
C GLY A 19 -9.52 23.04 -27.57
N GLY A 20 -9.60 22.18 -26.56
CA GLY A 20 -10.04 22.55 -25.22
C GLY A 20 -9.60 21.50 -24.21
N ASP A 21 -8.35 21.05 -24.30
CA ASP A 21 -7.66 20.54 -23.12
C ASP A 21 -7.50 21.72 -22.17
N SER A 22 -8.51 21.94 -21.34
CA SER A 22 -8.36 22.67 -20.10
C SER A 22 -7.47 21.82 -19.18
N VAL A 23 -6.17 21.87 -19.44
CA VAL A 23 -5.15 21.53 -18.44
C VAL A 23 -5.31 22.59 -17.36
N GLY A 24 -6.12 22.28 -16.34
CA GLY A 24 -6.14 23.05 -15.10
C GLY A 24 -4.69 23.17 -14.58
N PRO A 25 -4.36 24.18 -13.77
CA PRO A 25 -2.99 24.40 -13.33
C PRO A 25 -2.45 23.10 -12.72
N THR A 26 -1.52 22.46 -13.44
CA THR A 26 -0.79 21.29 -12.96
C THR A 26 -0.17 21.70 -11.63
N ALA A 27 -0.48 20.98 -10.55
CA ALA A 27 0.09 21.27 -9.25
C ALA A 27 1.63 21.33 -9.41
N PRO A 28 2.31 22.32 -8.80
CA PRO A 28 3.74 22.43 -8.94
C PRO A 28 4.42 21.12 -8.54
N PRO A 29 5.49 20.70 -9.25
CA PRO A 29 6.17 19.44 -8.97
C PRO A 29 6.65 19.43 -7.51
N LEU A 30 6.54 18.27 -6.87
CA LEU A 30 6.93 18.12 -5.47
C LEU A 30 8.40 18.48 -5.29
N LEU A 31 8.67 19.43 -4.41
CA LEU A 31 10.03 19.84 -4.10
C LEU A 31 10.73 18.75 -3.30
N ARG A 32 12.05 18.65 -3.49
CA ARG A 32 12.90 17.68 -2.78
C ARG A 32 12.67 17.72 -1.27
N GLU A 33 12.67 18.91 -0.68
CA GLU A 33 12.48 19.09 0.77
C GLU A 33 11.10 18.61 1.25
N GLN A 34 10.05 18.75 0.43
CA GLN A 34 8.72 18.25 0.77
C GLN A 34 8.70 16.72 0.83
N LEU A 35 9.40 16.04 -0.10
CA LEU A 35 9.53 14.59 -0.10
C LEU A 35 10.40 14.09 1.05
N LEU A 36 11.49 14.80 1.38
CA LEU A 36 12.32 14.50 2.54
C LEU A 36 11.51 14.61 3.84
N GLU A 37 10.79 15.71 4.01
CA GLU A 37 9.97 15.97 5.19
C GLU A 37 8.80 14.99 5.31
N TRP A 38 8.16 14.64 4.19
CA TRP A 38 7.14 13.60 4.17
C TRP A 38 7.69 12.24 4.63
N GLN A 39 8.86 11.82 4.11
CA GLN A 39 9.49 10.58 4.56
C GLN A 39 9.91 10.62 6.03
N ARG A 40 10.45 11.75 6.51
CA ARG A 40 10.87 11.94 7.91
C ARG A 40 9.68 11.76 8.85
N ARG A 41 8.56 12.45 8.60
CA ARG A 41 7.34 12.34 9.43
C ARG A 41 6.80 10.91 9.48
N LEU A 42 6.83 10.21 8.34
CA LEU A 42 6.39 8.82 8.29
C LEU A 42 7.34 7.91 9.08
N ALA A 43 8.66 8.10 8.91
CA ALA A 43 9.68 7.35 9.63
C ALA A 43 9.62 7.57 11.15
N GLU A 44 9.37 8.80 11.61
CA GLU A 44 9.23 9.11 13.04
C GLU A 44 8.03 8.40 13.67
N PHE A 45 6.95 8.23 12.91
CA PHE A 45 5.80 7.49 13.39
C PHE A 45 6.02 5.97 13.36
N GLN A 46 6.57 5.43 12.27
CA GLN A 46 6.72 3.99 12.08
C GLN A 46 7.97 3.40 12.76
N GLY A 47 9.01 4.20 12.99
CA GLY A 47 10.28 3.77 13.56
C GLY A 47 10.12 3.01 14.88
N PRO A 48 9.46 3.60 15.90
CA PRO A 48 9.22 2.90 17.17
C PRO A 48 8.40 1.61 17.02
N LEU A 49 7.52 1.51 16.02
CA LEU A 49 6.76 0.29 15.77
C LEU A 49 7.65 -0.83 15.24
N PHE A 50 8.61 -0.52 14.35
CA PHE A 50 9.60 -1.50 13.90
C PHE A 50 10.52 -1.98 15.02
N GLU A 51 10.94 -1.08 15.91
CA GLU A 51 11.79 -1.41 17.06
C GLU A 51 11.04 -2.28 18.09
N GLY A 52 9.77 -1.92 18.37
CA GLY A 52 8.91 -2.69 19.27
C GLY A 52 8.63 -4.10 18.75
N SER A 53 8.30 -4.24 17.47
CA SER A 53 8.09 -5.56 16.84
C SER A 53 9.35 -6.44 16.92
N ALA A 54 10.55 -5.89 16.72
CA ALA A 54 11.80 -6.66 16.81
C ALA A 54 12.12 -7.12 18.25
N SER A 55 11.75 -6.32 19.25
CA SER A 55 12.03 -6.61 20.67
C SER A 55 11.15 -7.74 21.22
N GLU A 56 9.88 -7.80 20.81
CA GLU A 56 8.96 -8.89 21.21
C GLU A 56 9.43 -10.26 20.68
N HIS A 57 10.03 -10.31 19.49
CA HIS A 57 10.59 -11.55 18.93
C HIS A 57 11.81 -12.05 19.71
N GLN A 58 12.59 -11.16 20.33
CA GLN A 58 13.74 -11.55 21.16
C GLN A 58 13.33 -12.07 22.55
N GLN A 59 12.15 -11.67 23.05
CA GLN A 59 11.66 -12.08 24.36
C GLN A 59 10.81 -13.37 24.33
N GLY A 60 10.64 -13.99 23.16
CA GLY A 60 9.78 -15.16 22.96
C GLY A 60 10.37 -16.53 23.35
N SER A 61 11.57 -16.62 23.95
CA SER A 61 12.18 -17.92 24.26
C SER A 61 12.99 -17.88 25.57
N LEU A 62 12.30 -17.98 26.71
CA LEU A 62 12.94 -18.31 28.00
C LEU A 62 12.01 -19.02 29.01
N PHE A 63 10.72 -19.18 28.72
CA PHE A 63 9.83 -20.02 29.52
C PHE A 63 9.08 -21.02 28.65
N GLY A 64 9.81 -22.03 28.17
CA GLY A 64 9.21 -23.35 27.98
C GLY A 64 8.86 -23.95 29.34
N SER A 65 7.86 -23.39 30.03
CA SER A 65 7.31 -24.02 31.23
C SER A 65 6.39 -25.14 30.78
N GLY A 66 6.90 -26.36 30.82
CA GLY A 66 6.06 -27.55 30.88
C GLY A 66 5.14 -27.44 32.10
N THR A 67 3.86 -27.20 31.86
CA THR A 67 2.84 -27.22 32.91
C THR A 67 2.47 -28.66 33.21
N SER A 68 3.15 -29.21 34.21
CA SER A 68 2.61 -30.31 35.02
C SER A 68 1.78 -29.68 36.14
N GLY A 69 0.52 -30.10 36.29
CA GLY A 69 -0.19 -30.02 37.57
C GLY A 69 -1.20 -28.89 37.76
N ASP A 70 -2.46 -29.25 37.56
CA ASP A 70 -3.57 -29.11 38.52
C ASP A 70 -4.37 -27.79 38.64
N SER A 71 -5.61 -27.88 38.12
CA SER A 71 -6.91 -27.38 38.60
C SER A 71 -7.05 -25.97 39.20
N SER A 72 -7.81 -25.11 38.50
CA SER A 72 -9.21 -24.82 38.89
C SER A 72 -9.90 -23.92 37.87
N ASP A 73 -11.12 -24.35 37.56
CA ASP A 73 -12.16 -23.79 36.70
C ASP A 73 -12.59 -22.38 37.09
N ASP A 74 -12.59 -21.46 36.12
CA ASP A 74 -13.57 -20.37 36.03
C ASP A 74 -13.76 -20.00 34.56
N GLY A 75 -14.88 -20.47 34.02
CA GLY A 75 -15.21 -20.45 32.60
C GLY A 75 -15.45 -19.06 32.01
N ASN A 76 -14.59 -18.67 31.07
CA ASN A 76 -15.02 -18.04 29.81
C ASN A 76 -14.01 -18.35 28.69
N GLY A 77 -13.72 -19.63 28.50
CA GLY A 77 -12.91 -20.12 27.39
C GLY A 77 -13.78 -20.33 26.15
N ASN A 78 -14.13 -19.26 25.43
CA ASN A 78 -14.57 -19.40 24.04
C ASN A 78 -13.37 -19.86 23.19
N ARG A 79 -13.07 -21.16 23.23
CA ARG A 79 -12.09 -21.85 22.37
C ARG A 79 -12.63 -22.06 20.95
N ASN A 80 -13.20 -21.01 20.37
CA ASN A 80 -13.25 -20.87 18.92
C ASN A 80 -12.06 -19.97 18.59
N GLY A 81 -10.91 -20.58 18.26
CA GLY A 81 -9.60 -19.95 18.10
C GLY A 81 -9.49 -18.93 16.96
N VAL A 82 -10.33 -17.89 16.98
CA VAL A 82 -10.21 -16.70 16.17
C VAL A 82 -9.49 -15.68 17.02
N GLU A 83 -8.18 -15.67 16.88
CA GLU A 83 -7.31 -14.70 17.52
C GLU A 83 -7.72 -13.25 17.17
N ASP A 84 -7.71 -12.37 18.17
CA ASP A 84 -8.13 -10.98 18.01
C ASP A 84 -7.23 -10.24 16.99
N PRO A 85 -7.80 -9.59 15.96
CA PRO A 85 -7.02 -8.92 14.93
C PRO A 85 -6.11 -7.81 15.46
N GLN A 86 -6.48 -7.14 16.56
CA GLN A 86 -5.72 -6.04 17.13
C GLN A 86 -4.50 -6.55 17.88
N GLU A 87 -4.66 -7.61 18.67
CA GLU A 87 -3.54 -8.32 19.31
C GLU A 87 -2.57 -8.88 18.27
N ARG A 88 -3.08 -9.50 17.19
CA ARG A 88 -2.25 -9.95 16.07
C ARG A 88 -1.48 -8.81 15.41
N ALA A 89 -2.15 -7.69 15.16
CA ALA A 89 -1.51 -6.53 14.57
C ALA A 89 -0.43 -5.94 15.48
N ALA A 90 -0.63 -5.96 16.81
CA ALA A 90 0.31 -5.44 17.79
C ALA A 90 1.69 -6.11 17.67
N ARG A 91 1.72 -7.44 17.60
CA ARG A 91 2.95 -8.24 17.47
C ARG A 91 3.41 -8.49 16.03
N PHE A 92 2.69 -7.95 15.05
CA PHE A 92 3.04 -8.17 13.64
C PHE A 92 4.36 -7.48 13.32
N ASP A 93 5.34 -8.23 12.84
CA ASP A 93 6.62 -7.70 12.37
C ASP A 93 6.70 -7.75 10.82
N PRO A 94 6.57 -6.61 10.12
CA PRO A 94 6.73 -6.57 8.67
C PRO A 94 8.13 -6.99 8.21
N LEU A 95 9.16 -6.93 9.06
CA LEU A 95 10.55 -7.26 8.71
C LEU A 95 10.87 -8.75 8.84
N ALA A 96 10.02 -9.53 9.50
CA ALA A 96 10.15 -10.98 9.60
C ALA A 96 9.91 -11.72 8.25
N PHE A 97 9.32 -11.04 7.26
CA PHE A 97 8.99 -11.62 5.95
C PHE A 97 10.05 -11.30 4.90
N GLU A 98 10.26 -12.24 3.97
CA GLU A 98 11.22 -12.09 2.88
C GLU A 98 10.83 -10.94 1.94
N ALA A 99 11.79 -10.07 1.65
CA ALA A 99 11.65 -8.99 0.67
C ALA A 99 11.77 -9.54 -0.76
N GLN A 100 10.76 -9.26 -1.58
CA GLN A 100 10.69 -9.64 -2.98
C GLN A 100 10.68 -8.40 -3.89
N ASN A 101 11.10 -8.60 -5.13
CA ASN A 101 11.02 -7.55 -6.15
C ASN A 101 9.55 -7.22 -6.48
N LEU A 102 9.22 -5.95 -6.73
CA LEU A 102 7.85 -5.53 -7.10
C LEU A 102 7.32 -6.17 -8.40
N GLN A 103 8.20 -6.73 -9.23
CA GLN A 103 7.88 -7.45 -10.46
C GLN A 103 7.76 -8.97 -10.28
N PHE A 104 7.69 -9.48 -9.04
CA PHE A 104 7.57 -10.92 -8.73
C PHE A 104 6.46 -11.64 -9.52
N TRP A 105 5.37 -10.95 -9.86
CA TRP A 105 4.25 -11.50 -10.62
C TRP A 105 4.60 -11.89 -12.07
N ARG A 106 5.78 -11.47 -12.56
CA ARG A 106 6.34 -11.86 -13.86
C ARG A 106 7.15 -13.14 -13.80
N TRP A 107 7.41 -13.67 -12.62
CA TRP A 107 8.21 -14.89 -12.47
C TRP A 107 7.43 -16.12 -12.98
N PRO A 108 8.14 -17.13 -13.53
CA PRO A 108 7.49 -18.31 -14.09
C PRO A 108 6.70 -19.10 -13.05
N GLU A 109 7.19 -19.14 -11.80
CA GLU A 109 6.49 -19.72 -10.66
C GLU A 109 6.09 -18.62 -9.67
N PRO A 110 4.82 -18.59 -9.22
CA PRO A 110 4.39 -17.61 -8.24
C PRO A 110 5.05 -17.90 -6.89
N PRO A 111 5.63 -16.89 -6.23
CA PRO A 111 6.34 -17.10 -4.97
C PRO A 111 5.41 -17.43 -3.81
N GLN A 112 4.11 -17.16 -3.95
CA GLN A 112 3.09 -17.36 -2.91
C GLN A 112 1.76 -17.81 -3.52
N LEU A 113 1.07 -18.71 -2.82
CA LEU A 113 -0.22 -19.28 -3.23
C LEU A 113 -1.27 -19.02 -2.14
N GLY A 114 -2.52 -18.82 -2.55
CA GLY A 114 -3.65 -18.74 -1.62
C GLY A 114 -3.80 -17.40 -0.89
N PRO A 115 -4.49 -17.39 0.27
CA PRO A 115 -4.73 -16.19 1.06
C PRO A 115 -3.44 -15.61 1.62
N ALA A 116 -3.29 -14.30 1.51
CA ALA A 116 -2.13 -13.59 2.04
C ALA A 116 -2.48 -12.15 2.43
N LEU A 117 -1.65 -11.60 3.32
CA LEU A 117 -1.42 -10.18 3.41
C LEU A 117 -0.15 -9.85 2.63
N TYR A 118 -0.15 -8.73 1.92
CA TYR A 118 1.03 -8.20 1.26
C TYR A 118 1.37 -6.81 1.77
N LEU A 119 2.67 -6.57 1.94
CA LEU A 119 3.22 -5.34 2.50
C LEU A 119 4.17 -4.74 1.48
N VAL A 120 3.93 -3.50 1.10
CA VAL A 120 4.82 -2.76 0.20
C VAL A 120 5.63 -1.78 1.01
N MET A 121 6.95 -1.83 0.83
CA MET A 121 7.88 -1.07 1.65
C MET A 121 8.94 -0.40 0.79
N ASP A 122 9.47 0.71 1.30
CA ASP A 122 10.65 1.36 0.75
C ASP A 122 11.76 1.41 1.80
N ARG A 123 13.02 1.39 1.38
CA ARG A 123 14.18 1.51 2.27
C ARG A 123 15.08 2.66 1.82
N PRO A 124 14.69 3.92 2.10
CA PRO A 124 15.51 5.08 1.77
C PRO A 124 16.85 5.00 2.49
N ALA A 125 17.96 5.20 1.78
CA ALA A 125 19.31 5.07 2.34
C ALA A 125 19.60 6.03 3.50
N ARG A 126 18.84 7.12 3.60
CA ARG A 126 18.99 8.17 4.62
C ARG A 126 18.24 7.89 5.94
N LEU A 127 17.37 6.89 5.95
CA LEU A 127 16.56 6.56 7.12
C LEU A 127 17.09 5.29 7.77
N ALA A 128 17.07 5.26 9.11
CA ALA A 128 17.46 4.08 9.88
C ALA A 128 16.44 2.93 9.74
N ALA A 129 15.16 3.28 9.75
CA ALA A 129 14.05 2.35 9.56
C ALA A 129 13.50 2.40 8.13
N PRO A 130 12.96 1.29 7.61
CA PRO A 130 12.22 1.31 6.35
C PRO A 130 10.86 2.01 6.52
N LEU A 131 10.20 2.28 5.40
CA LEU A 131 8.85 2.84 5.35
C LEU A 131 7.87 1.75 4.91
N LEU A 132 6.82 1.49 5.69
CA LEU A 132 5.70 0.66 5.25
C LEU A 132 4.70 1.55 4.51
N LEU A 133 4.67 1.40 3.19
CA LEU A 133 3.92 2.25 2.26
C LEU A 133 2.46 1.79 2.08
N TYR A 134 2.23 0.48 2.04
CA TYR A 134 0.91 -0.10 1.81
C TYR A 134 0.76 -1.48 2.48
N VAL A 135 -0.45 -1.77 2.96
CA VAL A 135 -0.88 -3.10 3.41
C VAL A 135 -2.14 -3.48 2.66
N GLY A 136 -2.21 -4.70 2.15
CA GLY A 136 -3.42 -5.22 1.52
C GLY A 136 -3.66 -6.71 1.76
N GLU A 137 -4.91 -7.15 1.65
CA GLU A 137 -5.29 -8.57 1.63
C GLU A 137 -5.57 -9.11 0.23
N THR A 138 -5.36 -10.40 0.06
CA THR A 138 -5.83 -11.15 -1.10
C THR A 138 -6.19 -12.58 -0.72
N GLY A 139 -7.15 -13.17 -1.43
CA GLY A 139 -7.41 -14.61 -1.36
C GLY A 139 -6.57 -15.44 -2.33
N GLN A 140 -5.91 -14.81 -3.31
CA GLN A 140 -5.14 -15.46 -4.38
C GLN A 140 -3.88 -14.63 -4.68
N ALA A 141 -2.80 -14.86 -3.92
CA ALA A 141 -1.54 -14.11 -4.05
C ALA A 141 -0.90 -14.23 -5.45
N ASP A 142 -1.06 -15.37 -6.11
CA ASP A 142 -0.54 -15.71 -7.44
C ASP A 142 -1.23 -14.96 -8.60
N ARG A 143 -2.45 -14.46 -8.37
CA ARG A 143 -3.28 -13.83 -9.41
C ARG A 143 -3.46 -12.34 -9.19
N ARG A 144 -3.51 -11.88 -7.95
CA ARG A 144 -3.91 -10.50 -7.61
C ARG A 144 -3.06 -9.43 -8.30
N TRP A 145 -1.78 -9.71 -8.55
CA TRP A 145 -0.83 -8.78 -9.13
C TRP A 145 -0.64 -8.90 -10.65
N LYS A 146 -1.34 -9.83 -11.34
CA LYS A 146 -1.22 -9.98 -12.81
C LYS A 146 -2.03 -8.94 -13.60
N GLY A 147 -3.03 -8.31 -12.99
CA GLY A 147 -3.89 -7.29 -13.62
C GLY A 147 -3.64 -5.86 -13.12
N GLU A 148 -4.62 -4.99 -13.38
CA GLU A 148 -4.69 -3.64 -12.83
C GLU A 148 -4.81 -3.68 -11.30
N HIS A 149 -4.04 -2.82 -10.65
CA HIS A 149 -3.98 -2.79 -9.20
C HIS A 149 -3.60 -1.39 -8.72
N ASP A 150 -4.46 -0.76 -7.91
CA ASP A 150 -4.28 0.63 -7.46
C ASP A 150 -2.88 0.86 -6.86
N CYS A 151 -2.37 -0.08 -6.07
CA CYS A 151 -1.03 0.04 -5.46
C CYS A 151 0.10 0.21 -6.49
N LYS A 152 -0.02 -0.35 -7.71
CA LYS A 152 1.00 -0.17 -8.76
C LYS A 152 1.09 1.28 -9.23
N GLY A 153 -0.05 1.95 -9.37
CA GLY A 153 -0.06 3.36 -9.75
C GLY A 153 0.57 4.25 -8.68
N TYR A 154 0.26 4.01 -7.39
CA TYR A 154 0.84 4.78 -6.30
C TYR A 154 2.35 4.60 -6.23
N LEU A 155 2.84 3.36 -6.48
CA LEU A 155 4.27 3.08 -6.54
C LEU A 155 4.93 3.73 -7.75
N ALA A 156 4.27 3.78 -8.90
CA ALA A 156 4.78 4.47 -10.08
C ALA A 156 4.89 5.98 -9.84
N ALA A 157 3.83 6.62 -9.34
CA ALA A 157 3.82 8.05 -9.00
C ALA A 157 4.85 8.39 -7.90
N TYR A 158 5.02 7.51 -6.92
CA TYR A 158 6.06 7.65 -5.90
C TYR A 158 7.47 7.58 -6.47
N ALA A 159 7.76 6.55 -7.28
CA ALA A 159 9.07 6.37 -7.90
C ALA A 159 9.41 7.52 -8.87
N GLU A 160 8.42 8.00 -9.63
CA GLU A 160 8.57 9.16 -10.51
C GLU A 160 8.90 10.42 -9.72
N ALA A 161 8.11 10.76 -8.69
CA ALA A 161 8.35 11.93 -7.86
C ALA A 161 9.74 11.89 -7.18
N MET A 162 10.16 10.72 -6.70
CA MET A 162 11.50 10.51 -6.15
C MET A 162 12.60 10.72 -7.21
N GLY A 163 12.41 10.18 -8.42
CA GLY A 163 13.33 10.33 -9.54
C GLY A 163 13.52 11.78 -9.99
N HIS A 164 12.43 12.56 -10.07
CA HIS A 164 12.46 13.99 -10.44
C HIS A 164 13.34 14.84 -9.52
N VAL A 165 13.50 14.45 -8.25
CA VAL A 165 14.33 15.15 -7.27
C VAL A 165 15.65 14.45 -6.96
N GLY A 166 16.01 13.44 -7.75
CA GLY A 166 17.26 12.69 -7.61
C GLY A 166 17.34 11.80 -6.36
N LEU A 167 16.21 11.35 -5.84
CA LEU A 167 16.13 10.41 -4.73
C LEU A 167 15.88 8.98 -5.23
N GLU A 168 16.51 8.00 -4.58
CA GLU A 168 16.34 6.58 -4.90
C GLU A 168 15.10 6.01 -4.18
N CYS A 169 14.31 5.16 -4.86
CA CYS A 169 13.32 4.26 -4.26
C CYS A 169 13.85 2.82 -4.32
N ARG A 170 13.93 2.18 -3.15
CA ARG A 170 14.33 0.77 -2.97
C ARG A 170 13.11 -0.02 -2.54
N CYS A 171 12.10 0.04 -3.40
CA CYS A 171 10.79 -0.46 -3.09
C CYS A 171 10.75 -2.00 -3.24
N SER A 172 10.13 -2.66 -2.27
CA SER A 172 10.01 -4.12 -2.19
C SER A 172 8.61 -4.52 -1.71
N ILE A 173 8.25 -5.78 -1.92
CA ILE A 173 7.01 -6.36 -1.42
C ILE A 173 7.29 -7.59 -0.59
N ARG A 174 6.48 -7.82 0.43
CA ARG A 174 6.54 -8.98 1.32
C ARG A 174 5.19 -9.63 1.44
N PHE A 175 5.17 -10.92 1.75
CA PHE A 175 3.95 -11.70 1.89
C PHE A 175 3.90 -12.43 3.22
N CYS A 176 2.76 -12.32 3.91
CA CYS A 176 2.40 -13.13 5.06
C CYS A 176 1.27 -14.07 4.64
N CYS A 177 1.57 -15.37 4.54
CA CYS A 177 0.59 -16.40 4.15
C CYS A 177 -0.07 -17.07 5.37
N ASP A 178 0.44 -16.84 6.59
CA ASP A 178 -0.18 -17.27 7.84
C ASP A 178 -1.30 -16.31 8.26
N VAL A 179 -2.37 -16.32 7.48
CA VAL A 179 -3.50 -15.40 7.61
C VAL A 179 -4.82 -16.17 7.57
N PRO A 180 -5.92 -15.59 8.11
CA PRO A 180 -7.21 -16.26 8.05
C PRO A 180 -7.63 -16.57 6.60
N ALA A 181 -8.09 -17.79 6.35
CA ALA A 181 -8.62 -18.17 5.03
C ALA A 181 -9.90 -17.40 4.69
N GLY A 182 -10.75 -17.14 5.70
CA GLY A 182 -11.98 -16.38 5.55
C GLY A 182 -11.72 -14.89 5.29
N VAL A 183 -12.31 -14.36 4.21
CA VAL A 183 -12.14 -12.96 3.76
C VAL A 183 -12.45 -11.97 4.88
N ARG A 184 -13.53 -12.17 5.65
CA ARG A 184 -13.93 -11.26 6.73
C ARG A 184 -12.85 -11.16 7.82
N ALA A 185 -12.34 -12.29 8.29
CA ALA A 185 -11.32 -12.31 9.33
C ALA A 185 -9.98 -11.73 8.82
N ARG A 186 -9.61 -12.04 7.58
CA ARG A 186 -8.39 -11.48 6.97
C ARG A 186 -8.48 -9.97 6.75
N ARG A 187 -9.63 -9.46 6.29
CA ARG A 187 -9.89 -8.00 6.20
C ARG A 187 -9.88 -7.34 7.58
N ALA A 188 -10.36 -8.01 8.62
CA ALA A 188 -10.27 -7.47 9.97
C ALA A 188 -8.80 -7.30 10.41
N LEU A 189 -7.93 -8.27 10.08
CA LEU A 189 -6.49 -8.18 10.32
C LEU A 189 -5.81 -7.09 9.48
N GLU A 190 -6.11 -7.01 8.18
CA GLU A 190 -5.66 -5.92 7.30
C GLU A 190 -6.01 -4.56 7.88
N GLN A 191 -7.26 -4.37 8.31
CA GLN A 191 -7.72 -3.11 8.89
C GLN A 191 -7.05 -2.81 10.25
N ALA A 192 -6.78 -3.83 11.06
CA ALA A 192 -6.01 -3.65 12.30
C ALA A 192 -4.56 -3.21 12.00
N LEU A 193 -3.92 -3.78 10.97
CA LEU A 193 -2.59 -3.37 10.53
C LEU A 193 -2.57 -1.96 9.95
N ILE A 194 -3.56 -1.59 9.13
CA ILE A 194 -3.69 -0.22 8.59
C ILE A 194 -3.83 0.78 9.73
N ARG A 195 -4.65 0.49 10.75
CA ARG A 195 -4.80 1.38 11.93
C ARG A 195 -3.50 1.50 12.73
N ARG A 196 -2.76 0.41 12.91
CA ARG A 196 -1.50 0.41 13.68
C ARG A 196 -0.37 1.12 12.94
N TRP A 197 -0.10 0.70 11.71
CA TRP A 197 1.07 1.13 10.93
C TRP A 197 0.85 2.39 10.11
N GLN A 198 -0.41 2.73 9.87
CA GLN A 198 -0.87 3.89 9.10
C GLN A 198 -0.14 4.08 7.76
N PRO A 199 -0.13 3.08 6.87
CA PRO A 199 0.62 3.18 5.63
C PRO A 199 0.07 4.31 4.73
N PRO A 200 0.90 5.16 4.13
CA PRO A 200 0.45 6.36 3.43
C PRO A 200 -0.33 6.11 2.13
N PHE A 201 -0.26 4.91 1.54
CA PHE A 201 -0.93 4.63 0.27
C PHE A 201 -2.31 3.97 0.47
N ASN A 202 -2.59 3.45 1.67
CA ASN A 202 -3.93 3.00 2.06
C ASN A 202 -4.90 4.18 2.09
N LYS A 203 -6.11 4.00 1.55
CA LYS A 203 -7.11 5.07 1.39
C LYS A 203 -7.47 5.69 2.74
N GLU A 204 -7.56 4.86 3.77
CA GLU A 204 -7.93 5.17 5.14
C GLU A 204 -6.97 6.15 5.82
N THR A 205 -5.69 6.10 5.46
CA THR A 205 -4.61 6.83 6.14
C THR A 205 -3.91 7.84 5.24
N ARG A 206 -4.24 7.87 3.94
CA ARG A 206 -3.66 8.79 2.96
C ARG A 206 -3.77 10.26 3.35
N GLN A 207 -4.95 10.68 3.81
CA GLN A 207 -5.21 12.09 4.14
C GLN A 207 -4.34 12.56 5.32
N ARG A 208 -4.11 11.70 6.32
CA ARG A 208 -3.26 12.00 7.48
C ARG A 208 -1.86 12.41 7.07
N TRP A 209 -1.30 11.75 6.06
CA TRP A 209 0.06 12.00 5.60
C TRP A 209 0.16 13.12 4.55
N SER A 210 -0.99 13.60 4.07
CA SER A 210 -1.06 14.46 2.88
C SER A 210 -0.27 13.84 1.73
N THR A 211 -0.40 12.52 1.54
CA THR A 211 0.35 11.76 0.53
C THR A 211 0.08 12.36 -0.86
N PRO A 212 1.12 12.88 -1.54
CA PRO A 212 0.92 13.65 -2.76
C PRO A 212 0.85 12.78 -4.03
N PHE A 213 1.03 11.47 -3.89
CA PHE A 213 1.00 10.52 -5.01
C PHE A 213 -0.43 10.08 -5.25
N THR A 214 -0.97 10.41 -6.42
CA THR A 214 -2.29 9.97 -6.88
C THR A 214 -2.13 8.93 -7.98
N ASN A 215 -3.17 8.12 -8.18
CA ASN A 215 -3.29 7.24 -9.34
C ASN A 215 -3.90 7.93 -10.55
N ASP A 216 -4.27 9.20 -10.38
CA ASP A 216 -4.88 9.97 -11.44
C ASP A 216 -3.76 10.31 -12.44
N PRO A 217 -3.92 9.97 -13.73
CA PRO A 217 -2.95 10.38 -14.74
C PRO A 217 -2.86 11.91 -14.73
N VAL A 218 -1.62 12.41 -14.73
CA VAL A 218 -1.32 13.84 -14.96
C VAL A 218 -1.70 14.21 -16.39
#